data_AF-A0A357BYP8-F1
#
_entry.id   AF-A0A357BYP8-F1
#
_cell.length_a   1.000
_cell.length_b   1.000
_cell.length_c   1.000
_cell.angle_alpha   90.00
_cell.angle_beta   90.00
_cell.angle_gamma   90.00
#
_symmetry.space_group_name_H-M   'P 1'
#
loop_
_entity.id
_entity.type
_entity.pdbx_description
1 polymer ?
#
loop_
_entity_poly.entity_id
_entity_poly.type
_entity_poly.pdbx_seq_one_letter_code
_entity_poly.pdbx_strand_id
1 'polypeptide(L)'
;MKSLTFAICLTLAVCTTGFAGGNYAVLMQESPAGAGEIQPGIGVHTFGVNEKVTLNTVPKKGYKFVYWLGDVSDPTANRTTMSVDGPKIVIAVFERDAYNLPSASAAISQGPEGLTPRNDSIGGSFPSIPPDPPDEPDDPDDPPPVPEPGTMILLTSGAFILRKRLFRKQ
;
A
#
# COMPACT_ATOMS: atom_id res chain seq x y z
N MET A 1 5.96 -19.34 8.80
CA MET A 1 7.40 -19.00 8.72
C MET A 1 7.71 -18.47 7.34
N LYS A 2 7.43 -17.19 7.08
CA LYS A 2 8.09 -16.44 6.02
C LYS A 2 8.40 -15.10 6.65
N SER A 3 9.60 -15.07 7.21
CA SER A 3 10.19 -13.97 7.96
C SER A 3 10.06 -12.71 7.12
N LEU A 4 9.12 -11.81 7.46
CA LEU A 4 9.14 -10.46 6.93
C LEU A 4 10.12 -9.63 7.76
N THR A 5 11.37 -10.08 7.70
CA THR A 5 12.57 -9.37 8.14
C THR A 5 12.98 -8.46 7.00
N PHE A 6 12.20 -7.42 6.73
CA PHE A 6 12.49 -6.38 5.73
C PHE A 6 11.68 -5.16 6.18
N ALA A 7 12.14 -4.32 7.11
CA ALA A 7 13.23 -3.38 6.89
C ALA A 7 13.83 -2.86 8.22
N ILE A 8 14.30 -3.76 9.10
CA ILE A 8 15.34 -3.38 10.06
C ILE A 8 16.68 -3.52 9.33
N CYS A 9 16.88 -2.71 8.29
CA CYS A 9 18.23 -2.34 7.88
C CYS A 9 18.58 -1.13 8.73
N LEU A 10 18.75 -1.39 10.01
CA LEU A 10 19.52 -0.58 10.92
C LEU A 10 20.97 -0.67 10.43
N THR A 11 21.30 -0.09 9.27
CA THR A 11 22.68 0.27 8.95
C THR A 11 23.02 1.43 9.86
N LEU A 12 23.36 1.04 11.08
CA LEU A 12 24.02 1.83 12.09
C LEU A 12 25.42 2.14 11.56
N ALA A 13 25.50 2.95 10.50
CA ALA A 13 26.68 3.75 10.25
C ALA A 13 26.60 4.94 11.21
N VAL A 14 26.74 4.65 12.50
CA VAL A 14 27.29 5.66 13.40
C VAL A 14 28.74 5.76 12.96
N CYS A 15 29.01 6.63 11.99
CA CYS A 15 30.33 7.17 11.80
C CYS A 15 30.67 7.88 13.11
N THR A 16 31.32 7.15 14.02
CA THR A 16 31.94 7.71 15.22
C THR A 16 33.14 8.55 14.77
N THR A 17 32.88 9.67 14.12
CA THR A 17 33.83 10.77 14.12
C THR A 17 33.68 11.44 15.47
N GLY A 18 34.51 11.00 16.42
CA GLY A 18 34.75 11.77 17.62
C GLY A 18 35.09 13.19 17.21
N PHE A 19 34.29 14.16 17.63
CA PHE A 19 34.59 15.57 17.45
C PHE A 19 34.29 16.29 18.76
N ALA A 20 35.33 16.95 19.25
CA ALA A 20 35.40 17.66 20.53
C ALA A 20 34.61 18.98 20.48
N GLY A 21 33.29 18.87 20.30
CA GLY A 21 32.34 19.97 20.37
C GLY A 21 30.96 19.41 20.69
N GLY A 22 30.29 19.98 21.69
CA GLY A 22 28.96 19.53 22.12
C GLY A 22 27.99 19.57 20.94
N ASN A 23 27.62 18.39 20.45
CA ASN A 23 26.63 18.21 19.40
C ASN A 23 25.51 17.34 19.97
N TYR A 24 24.28 17.57 19.52
CA TYR A 24 23.14 16.75 19.89
C TYR A 24 22.59 15.98 18.69
N ALA A 25 22.19 14.74 18.94
CA ALA A 25 21.51 13.91 17.97
C ALA A 25 20.03 14.28 17.92
N VAL A 26 19.53 14.51 16.72
CA VAL A 26 18.13 14.79 16.43
C VAL A 26 17.60 13.71 15.50
N LEU A 27 16.53 13.05 15.90
CA LEU A 27 15.83 12.08 15.06
C LEU A 27 14.71 12.76 14.30
N MET A 28 14.77 12.69 12.98
CA MET A 28 13.76 13.19 12.06
C MET A 28 12.91 12.02 11.53
N GLN A 29 11.60 12.13 11.63
CA GLN A 29 10.66 11.10 11.19
C GLN A 29 9.49 11.68 10.40
N GLU A 30 8.85 10.87 9.58
CA GLU A 30 7.56 11.17 8.94
C GLU A 30 6.48 10.19 9.42
N SER A 31 5.23 10.62 9.40
CA SER A 31 4.08 9.76 9.64
C SER A 31 2.89 10.19 8.79
N PRO A 32 2.33 9.30 7.94
CA PRO A 32 2.77 7.94 7.65
C PRO A 32 4.05 7.88 6.79
N ALA A 33 4.73 6.72 6.76
CA ALA A 33 5.94 6.53 5.94
C ALA A 33 5.63 6.68 4.44
N GLY A 34 6.48 7.42 3.73
CA GLY A 34 6.33 7.77 2.32
C GLY A 34 5.26 8.82 2.03
N ALA A 35 4.79 9.57 3.05
CA ALA A 35 3.79 10.62 2.89
C ALA A 35 4.38 11.93 2.37
N GLY A 36 5.69 12.14 2.54
CA GLY A 36 6.36 13.31 2.01
C GLY A 36 7.88 13.18 2.01
N GLU A 37 8.54 14.27 1.65
CA GLU A 37 9.97 14.44 1.84
C GLU A 37 10.21 15.46 2.93
N ILE A 38 11.15 15.16 3.83
CA ILE A 38 11.60 16.06 4.89
C ILE A 38 13.04 16.45 4.57
N GLN A 39 13.38 17.74 4.70
CA GLN A 39 14.76 18.23 4.72
C GLN A 39 15.11 18.64 6.16
N PRO A 40 16.28 18.23 6.70
CA PRO A 40 17.44 17.64 6.01
C PRO A 40 17.36 16.15 5.63
N GLY A 41 16.29 15.44 5.99
CA GLY A 41 16.09 14.03 5.66
C GLY A 41 15.46 13.29 6.82
N ILE A 42 14.86 12.13 6.55
CA ILE A 42 14.44 11.20 7.61
C ILE A 42 15.68 10.49 8.14
N GLY A 43 15.77 10.31 9.46
CA GLY A 43 16.89 9.65 10.12
C GLY A 43 17.50 10.49 11.24
N VAL A 44 18.62 10.02 11.76
CA VAL A 44 19.36 10.70 12.83
C VAL A 44 20.35 11.68 12.21
N HIS A 45 20.26 12.94 12.62
CA HIS A 45 21.17 14.02 12.25
C HIS A 45 21.86 14.57 13.49
N THR A 46 23.10 15.05 13.34
CA THR A 46 23.85 15.66 14.44
C THR A 46 24.02 17.15 14.18
N PHE A 47 23.59 17.98 15.12
CA PHE A 47 23.70 19.43 15.05
C PHE A 47 24.49 19.98 16.23
N GLY A 48 25.08 21.16 16.07
CA GLY A 48 25.76 21.87 17.15
C GLY A 48 24.80 22.32 18.24
N VAL A 49 25.32 22.45 19.47
CA VAL A 49 24.56 23.05 20.58
C VAL A 49 24.13 24.49 20.21
N ASN A 50 22.86 24.80 20.46
CA ASN A 50 22.20 26.08 20.13
C ASN A 50 22.18 26.41 18.63
N GLU A 51 22.41 25.43 17.76
CA GLU A 51 22.26 25.62 16.32
C GLU A 51 20.77 25.75 15.96
N LYS A 52 20.47 26.65 15.01
CA LYS A 52 19.12 26.78 14.44
C LYS A 52 19.04 26.01 13.14
N VAL A 53 18.29 24.91 13.16
CA VAL A 53 18.08 24.05 12.00
C VAL A 53 16.78 24.46 11.31
N THR A 54 16.86 24.70 9.99
CA THR A 54 15.67 24.94 9.17
C THR A 54 15.09 23.62 8.71
N LEU A 55 13.82 23.39 9.03
CA LEU A 55 13.06 22.21 8.65
C LEU A 55 12.13 22.57 7.50
N ASN A 56 12.08 21.71 6.48
CA ASN A 56 11.20 21.90 5.34
C ASN A 56 10.54 20.58 4.96
N THR A 57 9.24 20.60 4.70
CA THR A 57 8.48 19.44 4.21
C THR A 57 7.92 19.68 2.82
N VAL A 58 7.99 18.65 1.98
CA VAL A 58 7.33 18.60 0.69
C VAL A 58 6.36 17.42 0.72
N PRO A 59 5.05 17.65 0.91
CA PRO A 59 4.08 16.56 0.91
C PRO A 59 4.00 15.90 -0.48
N LYS A 60 3.82 14.59 -0.50
CA LYS A 60 3.63 13.83 -1.74
C LYS A 60 2.21 14.04 -2.29
N LYS A 61 2.01 13.78 -3.59
CA LYS A 61 0.69 13.84 -4.23
C LYS A 61 -0.34 12.98 -3.46
N GLY A 62 -1.47 13.59 -3.10
CA GLY A 62 -2.52 12.95 -2.32
C GLY A 62 -2.27 12.96 -0.80
N TYR A 63 -1.24 13.66 -0.33
CA TYR A 63 -1.00 13.96 1.07
C TYR A 63 -0.91 15.46 1.29
N LYS A 64 -1.27 15.88 2.50
CA LYS A 64 -1.18 17.25 2.99
C LYS A 64 -0.43 17.24 4.31
N PHE A 65 0.49 18.19 4.47
CA PHE A 65 1.15 18.43 5.74
C PHE A 65 0.16 19.01 6.76
N VAL A 66 0.12 18.42 7.95
CA VAL A 66 -0.80 18.85 9.02
C VAL A 66 -0.04 19.67 10.06
N TYR A 67 0.99 19.07 10.67
CA TYR A 67 1.83 19.72 11.67
C TYR A 67 3.11 18.91 11.96
N TRP A 68 4.05 19.55 12.65
CA TRP A 68 5.23 18.94 13.24
C TRP A 68 4.95 18.57 14.71
N LEU A 69 5.36 17.37 15.10
CA LEU A 69 5.50 16.96 16.49
C LEU A 69 6.94 17.15 16.94
N GLY A 70 7.12 17.67 18.15
CA GLY A 70 8.43 17.92 18.74
C GLY A 70 8.58 19.39 19.11
N ASP A 71 9.81 19.78 19.42
CA ASP A 71 10.15 21.15 19.79
C ASP A 71 10.58 21.94 18.55
N VAL A 72 9.62 22.60 17.92
CA VAL A 72 9.83 23.46 16.74
C VAL A 72 9.16 24.80 16.97
N SER A 73 9.66 25.86 16.33
CA SER A 73 9.12 27.21 16.53
C SER A 73 7.67 27.32 16.06
N ASP A 74 7.36 26.73 14.91
CA ASP A 74 6.05 26.79 14.27
C ASP A 74 5.62 25.38 13.82
N PRO A 75 4.78 24.67 14.59
CA PRO A 75 4.41 23.29 14.26
C PRO A 75 3.50 23.20 13.04
N THR A 76 2.69 24.21 12.75
CA THR A 76 1.76 24.19 11.61
C THR A 76 2.37 24.70 10.30
N ALA A 77 3.59 25.22 10.33
CA ALA A 77 4.27 25.71 9.15
C ALA A 77 5.01 24.57 8.43
N ASN A 78 4.80 24.43 7.12
CA ASN A 78 5.53 23.48 6.27
C ASN A 78 7.05 23.72 6.32
N ARG A 79 7.45 24.97 6.49
CA ARG A 79 8.82 25.41 6.74
C ARG A 79 8.90 26.06 8.12
N THR A 80 9.72 25.49 8.98
CA THR A 80 9.90 25.98 10.36
C THR A 80 11.36 25.93 10.77
N THR A 81 11.67 26.48 11.93
CA THR A 81 13.01 26.41 12.51
C THR A 81 12.96 25.75 13.88
N MET A 82 14.00 25.01 14.21
CA MET A 82 14.18 24.35 15.50
C MET A 82 15.52 24.77 16.09
N SER A 83 15.53 25.07 17.39
CA SER A 83 16.76 25.27 18.15
C SER A 83 17.20 23.95 18.77
N VAL A 84 18.48 23.62 18.69
CA VAL A 84 19.01 22.35 19.23
C VAL A 84 19.69 22.60 20.58
N ASP A 85 18.91 22.63 21.66
CA ASP A 85 19.38 22.72 23.06
C ASP A 85 19.67 21.35 23.70
N GLY A 86 19.27 20.26 23.05
CA GLY A 86 19.42 18.89 23.54
C GLY A 86 19.08 17.85 22.48
N PRO A 87 19.17 16.54 22.81
CA PRO A 87 18.70 15.49 21.91
C PRO A 87 17.18 15.58 21.74
N LYS A 88 16.72 15.60 20.48
CA LYS A 88 15.30 15.82 20.14
C LYS A 88 14.79 14.82 19.13
N ILE A 89 13.48 14.64 19.11
CA ILE A 89 12.78 13.84 18.10
C ILE A 89 11.73 14.75 17.47
N VAL A 90 11.77 14.85 16.14
CA VAL A 90 10.85 15.65 15.34
C VAL A 90 10.15 14.76 14.34
N ILE A 91 8.82 14.83 14.29
CA ILE A 91 8.00 14.01 13.40
C ILE A 91 7.13 14.92 12.56
N ALA A 92 7.22 14.84 11.22
CA ALA A 92 6.27 15.49 10.32
C ALA A 92 5.01 14.62 10.19
N VAL A 93 3.85 15.18 10.51
CA VAL A 93 2.56 14.51 10.38
C VAL A 93 1.88 14.95 9.09
N PHE A 94 1.50 13.96 8.29
CA PHE A 94 0.78 14.14 7.03
C PHE A 94 -0.56 13.40 7.08
N GLU A 95 -1.55 13.97 6.42
CA GLU A 95 -2.87 13.37 6.20
C GLU A 95 -3.10 13.13 4.71
N ARG A 96 -3.91 12.13 4.37
CA ARG A 96 -4.29 11.89 2.98
C ARG A 96 -5.28 12.97 2.55
N ASP A 97 -4.98 13.67 1.47
CA ASP A 97 -5.96 14.52 0.81
C ASP A 97 -7.07 13.64 0.23
N ALA A 98 -8.30 13.84 0.68
CA ALA A 98 -9.46 13.20 0.09
C ALA A 98 -9.59 13.70 -1.35
N TYR A 99 -9.28 12.83 -2.32
CA TYR A 99 -9.67 13.07 -3.69
C TYR A 99 -11.19 13.13 -3.73
N ASN A 100 -11.74 14.34 -3.87
CA ASN A 100 -13.11 14.50 -4.32
C ASN A 100 -13.15 14.02 -5.77
N LEU A 101 -13.34 12.71 -5.95
CA LEU A 101 -13.72 12.20 -7.26
C LEU A 101 -14.99 12.94 -7.61
N PRO A 102 -15.08 13.65 -8.75
CA PRO A 102 -16.38 14.08 -9.21
C PRO A 102 -17.22 12.82 -9.25
N SER A 103 -18.28 12.78 -8.44
CA SER A 103 -19.30 11.75 -8.58
C SER A 103 -19.68 11.81 -10.04
N ALA A 104 -19.21 10.85 -10.83
CA ALA A 104 -19.72 10.68 -12.16
C ALA A 104 -21.18 10.31 -11.91
N SER A 105 -22.07 11.31 -11.92
CA SER A 105 -23.43 11.07 -12.35
C SER A 105 -23.20 10.35 -13.66
N ALA A 106 -23.47 9.05 -13.68
CA ALA A 106 -23.46 8.28 -14.90
C ALA A 106 -24.38 9.06 -15.82
N ALA A 107 -23.80 9.88 -16.70
CA ALA A 107 -24.49 10.31 -17.87
C ALA A 107 -24.69 8.99 -18.60
N ILE A 108 -25.87 8.42 -18.39
CA ILE A 108 -26.43 7.36 -19.19
C ILE A 108 -26.15 7.85 -20.60
N SER A 109 -25.18 7.24 -21.28
CA SER A 109 -24.95 7.49 -22.69
C SER A 109 -26.17 6.88 -23.36
N GLN A 110 -27.27 7.64 -23.36
CA GLN A 110 -28.37 7.42 -24.27
C GLN A 110 -27.73 7.64 -25.63
N GLY A 111 -27.43 6.52 -26.28
CA GLY A 111 -26.98 6.50 -27.66
C GLY A 111 -27.90 7.34 -28.55
N PRO A 112 -27.46 7.65 -29.78
CA PRO A 112 -28.18 8.56 -30.65
C PRO A 112 -29.66 8.22 -30.74
N GLU A 113 -30.51 9.21 -30.47
CA GLU A 113 -31.97 9.11 -30.62
C GLU A 113 -32.28 8.66 -32.06
N GLY A 114 -32.69 7.40 -32.24
CA GLY A 114 -32.95 6.97 -33.62
C GLY A 114 -33.18 5.49 -33.92
N LEU A 115 -33.48 4.62 -32.96
CA LEU A 115 -34.03 3.31 -33.26
C LEU A 115 -35.21 3.05 -32.31
N THR A 116 -36.42 3.33 -32.78
CA THR A 116 -37.64 2.90 -32.10
C THR A 116 -37.57 1.38 -31.87
N PRO A 117 -38.13 0.85 -30.77
CA PRO A 117 -38.25 -0.59 -30.61
C PRO A 117 -39.08 -1.12 -31.77
N ARG A 118 -38.42 -1.86 -32.66
CA ARG A 118 -39.09 -2.50 -33.78
C ARG A 118 -39.92 -3.64 -33.20
N ASN A 119 -41.22 -3.40 -33.01
CA ASN A 119 -42.20 -4.45 -32.72
C ASN A 119 -42.41 -5.29 -33.99
N ASP A 120 -41.38 -6.04 -34.40
CA ASP A 120 -41.54 -7.10 -35.37
C ASP A 120 -42.20 -8.27 -34.64
N SER A 121 -43.50 -8.41 -34.86
CA SER A 121 -44.26 -9.58 -34.44
C SER A 121 -43.72 -10.79 -35.20
N ILE A 122 -42.74 -11.51 -34.63
CA ILE A 122 -42.21 -12.74 -35.23
C ILE A 122 -43.22 -13.87 -34.99
N GLY A 123 -44.24 -13.91 -35.84
CA GLY A 123 -44.83 -15.16 -36.26
C GLY A 123 -43.89 -15.79 -37.29
N GLY A 124 -43.18 -16.84 -36.91
CA GLY A 124 -42.27 -17.53 -37.82
C GLY A 124 -41.58 -18.71 -37.15
N SER A 125 -41.88 -19.90 -37.66
CA SER A 125 -41.32 -21.21 -37.34
C SER A 125 -39.89 -21.20 -36.80
N PHE A 126 -39.71 -21.74 -35.60
CA PHE A 126 -38.40 -22.19 -35.13
C PHE A 126 -37.92 -23.31 -36.08
N PRO A 127 -36.76 -23.19 -36.74
CA PRO A 127 -36.12 -24.36 -37.31
C PRO A 127 -35.75 -25.28 -36.16
N SER A 128 -36.25 -26.52 -36.18
CA SER A 128 -35.89 -27.54 -35.19
C SER A 128 -34.38 -27.69 -35.15
N ILE A 129 -33.76 -27.25 -34.05
CA ILE A 129 -32.38 -27.56 -33.71
C ILE A 129 -32.29 -29.10 -33.71
N PRO A 130 -31.42 -29.72 -34.54
CA PRO A 130 -31.16 -31.15 -34.43
C PRO A 130 -30.73 -31.46 -33.00
N PRO A 131 -31.19 -32.55 -32.37
CA PRO A 131 -30.72 -32.90 -31.04
C PRO A 131 -29.20 -33.00 -31.09
N ASP A 132 -28.55 -32.30 -30.16
CA ASP A 132 -27.10 -32.42 -29.97
C ASP A 132 -26.72 -33.90 -29.90
N PRO A 133 -25.61 -34.31 -30.54
CA PRO A 133 -25.13 -35.68 -30.40
C PRO A 133 -24.97 -35.99 -28.90
N PRO A 134 -25.29 -37.23 -28.47
CA PRO A 134 -25.17 -37.61 -27.07
C PRO A 134 -23.76 -37.29 -26.59
N ASP A 135 -23.65 -36.62 -25.43
CA ASP A 135 -22.39 -36.26 -24.79
C ASP A 135 -21.43 -37.44 -24.89
N GLU A 136 -20.30 -37.22 -25.58
CA GLU A 136 -19.29 -38.26 -25.76
C GLU A 136 -18.90 -38.77 -24.36
N PRO A 137 -18.96 -40.09 -24.09
CA PRO A 137 -18.65 -40.60 -22.77
C PRO A 137 -17.22 -40.18 -22.41
N ASP A 138 -17.04 -39.54 -21.25
CA ASP A 138 -15.75 -39.12 -20.73
C ASP A 138 -14.74 -40.28 -20.89
N ASP A 139 -13.76 -40.12 -21.79
CA ASP A 139 -12.73 -41.13 -22.03
C ASP A 139 -11.97 -41.32 -20.71
N PRO A 140 -12.02 -42.52 -20.08
CA PRO A 140 -11.43 -42.73 -18.76
C PRO A 140 -9.90 -42.58 -18.74
N ASP A 141 -9.27 -42.48 -19.91
CA ASP A 141 -7.83 -42.38 -20.08
C ASP A 141 -7.33 -40.94 -20.37
N ASP A 142 -8.20 -39.93 -20.36
CA ASP A 142 -7.73 -38.54 -20.48
C ASP A 142 -6.97 -38.18 -19.18
N PRO A 143 -5.63 -37.98 -19.23
CA PRO A 143 -4.86 -37.81 -18.02
C PRO A 143 -5.33 -36.53 -17.31
N PRO A 144 -5.58 -36.57 -15.99
CA PRO A 144 -6.07 -35.41 -15.27
C PRO A 144 -5.16 -34.21 -15.53
N PRO A 145 -5.71 -32.99 -15.70
CA PRO A 145 -4.95 -31.81 -16.07
C PRO A 145 -3.76 -31.66 -15.12
N VAL A 146 -2.55 -31.71 -15.70
CA VAL A 146 -1.31 -31.61 -14.94
C VAL A 146 -1.29 -30.24 -14.26
N PRO A 147 -1.28 -30.17 -12.92
CA PRO A 147 -1.30 -28.89 -12.23
C PRO A 147 -0.02 -28.11 -12.56
N GLU A 148 -0.17 -26.88 -13.05
CA GLU A 148 0.93 -25.94 -13.22
C GLU A 148 1.76 -25.85 -11.94
N PRO A 149 3.08 -25.59 -12.01
CA PRO A 149 3.97 -25.56 -10.84
C PRO A 149 3.54 -24.58 -9.74
N GLY A 150 2.66 -23.62 -10.04
CA GLY A 150 2.04 -22.73 -9.05
C GLY A 150 1.00 -23.40 -8.14
N THR A 151 0.31 -24.46 -8.60
CA THR A 151 -0.82 -25.08 -7.89
C THR A 151 -0.39 -26.19 -6.93
N MET A 152 0.77 -26.82 -7.17
CA MET A 152 1.37 -27.84 -6.27
C MET A 152 1.78 -27.29 -4.88
N ILE A 153 2.06 -25.98 -4.77
CA ILE A 153 2.41 -25.35 -3.49
C ILE A 153 1.17 -25.15 -2.60
N LEU A 154 -0.01 -25.00 -3.22
CA LEU A 154 -1.26 -24.72 -2.51
C LEU A 154 -1.92 -25.98 -1.92
N LEU A 155 -1.78 -27.14 -2.57
CA LEU A 155 -2.39 -28.40 -2.08
C LEU A 155 -1.55 -29.14 -1.02
N THR A 156 -0.22 -28.99 -1.02
CA THR A 156 0.63 -29.59 0.03
C THR A 156 0.48 -28.90 1.40
N SER A 157 0.09 -27.62 1.39
CA SER A 157 -0.07 -26.83 2.61
C SER A 157 -1.44 -27.04 3.30
N GLY A 158 -2.46 -27.49 2.57
CA GLY A 158 -3.82 -27.70 3.10
C GLY A 158 -3.99 -28.98 3.93
N ALA A 159 -3.26 -30.06 3.60
CA ALA A 159 -3.43 -31.35 4.29
C ALA A 159 -2.65 -31.47 5.62
N PHE A 160 -1.67 -30.59 5.88
CA PHE A 160 -0.84 -30.69 7.09
C PHE A 160 -1.45 -29.99 8.32
N ILE A 161 -2.51 -29.18 8.14
CA ILE A 161 -3.16 -28.44 9.24
C ILE A 161 -4.40 -29.18 9.79
N LEU A 162 -4.86 -30.27 9.17
CA LEU A 162 -5.98 -31.07 9.69
C LEU A 162 -5.59 -32.39 10.39
N ARG A 163 -4.30 -32.73 10.53
CA ARG A 163 -3.86 -33.95 11.26
C ARG A 163 -3.39 -33.74 12.70
N LYS A 164 -3.27 -32.51 13.19
CA LYS A 164 -2.83 -32.25 14.59
C LYS A 164 -3.96 -32.02 15.59
N ARG A 165 -5.23 -32.17 15.22
CA ARG A 165 -6.39 -31.98 16.13
C ARG A 165 -7.12 -33.26 16.55
N LEU A 166 -6.53 -34.44 16.36
CA LEU A 166 -7.16 -35.73 16.73
C LEU A 166 -6.24 -36.70 17.51
N PHE A 167 -5.12 -36.24 18.08
CA PHE A 167 -4.24 -37.07 18.94
C PHE A 167 -3.95 -36.49 20.34
N ARG A 168 -4.83 -35.64 20.87
CA ARG A 168 -4.86 -35.32 22.32
C ARG A 168 -6.25 -35.51 22.89
N LYS A 169 -6.74 -36.74 22.86
CA LYS A 169 -7.68 -37.29 23.84
C LYS A 169 -7.84 -38.77 23.56
N GLN A 170 -6.95 -39.58 24.11
CA GLN A 170 -7.23 -40.73 24.98
C GLN A 170 -5.92 -41.13 25.64
#